data_AF-A0A9X3N2F5-F1
#
_entry.id   AF-A0A9X3N2F5-F1
#
_cell.length_a   1.000
_cell.length_b   1.000
_cell.length_c   1.000
_cell.angle_alpha   90.00
_cell.angle_beta   90.00
_cell.angle_gamma   90.00
#
_symmetry.space_group_name_H-M   'P 1'
#
loop_
_entity.id
_entity.type
_entity.pdbx_description
1 polymer ?
#
loop_
_entity_poly.entity_id
_entity_poly.type
_entity_poly.pdbx_seq_one_letter_code
_entity_poly.pdbx_strand_id
1 'polypeptide(L)'
;MATTIDHKENTMPSDPNPAHDHSAWQSDRPRRRLFGLLVAWLASGVALMVAAGILPGVSIESFWGALVVAAVVAALNAVVPPVLAALRLPLTLVLGFLLVLVADAAILLIADALTDGVLTVDNFGWALLTSLVVAAVSVVLAVFTGSDDTYSIRVAKRIARRQGVIANTKVPGIIFLEIDGLALPVLRRAMRDGNAPNMASWLADDTHSLIEWETDLSSQTGASQAGILLGSNDDIPAFRWVEKETATVMSCSAPPDCAEIERRHATGAGLLVDGGSSRGNLLSGEADDVILTVSRMDAEKQSNPGYRAFLANGDNVTRTLVLFGFEVILEWIAAARGIRRDVRPRGHRGGIYPLMRGAMCVFVRDLIV
;
A
#
# COMPACT_ATOMS: atom_id res chain seq x y z
N MET A 1 -68.78 -41.18 -24.57
CA MET A 1 -67.40 -41.06 -25.07
C MET A 1 -66.72 -39.96 -24.26
N ALA A 2 -65.51 -40.22 -23.76
CA ALA A 2 -64.71 -39.43 -22.81
C ALA A 2 -65.10 -39.56 -21.32
N THR A 3 -64.39 -40.47 -20.66
CA THR A 3 -64.25 -40.63 -19.21
C THR A 3 -63.05 -39.77 -18.78
N THR A 4 -63.24 -38.81 -17.88
CA THR A 4 -62.14 -38.01 -17.33
C THR A 4 -61.49 -38.79 -16.19
N ILE A 5 -60.22 -39.17 -16.37
CA ILE A 5 -59.41 -39.86 -15.38
C ILE A 5 -58.50 -38.85 -14.67
N ASP A 6 -58.54 -38.97 -13.36
CA ASP A 6 -57.76 -38.37 -12.28
C ASP A 6 -56.24 -38.51 -12.48
N HIS A 7 -55.48 -37.44 -12.20
CA HIS A 7 -54.02 -37.51 -12.07
C HIS A 7 -53.61 -36.98 -10.69
N LYS A 8 -53.28 -37.92 -9.81
CA LYS A 8 -52.62 -37.69 -8.53
C LYS A 8 -51.11 -37.45 -8.68
N GLU A 9 -50.67 -36.46 -7.91
CA GLU A 9 -49.44 -36.37 -7.09
C GLU A 9 -48.07 -36.43 -7.77
N ASN A 10 -47.29 -35.35 -7.58
CA ASN A 10 -46.02 -35.48 -6.86
C ASN A 10 -45.64 -34.15 -6.18
N THR A 11 -45.92 -34.04 -4.88
CA THR A 11 -45.43 -32.97 -4.01
C THR A 11 -43.98 -33.24 -3.65
N MET A 12 -43.06 -32.38 -4.08
CA MET A 12 -41.67 -32.42 -3.60
C MET A 12 -41.59 -31.99 -2.13
N PRO A 13 -40.80 -32.69 -1.30
CA PRO A 13 -40.61 -32.32 0.10
C PRO A 13 -39.78 -31.04 0.20
N SER A 14 -40.24 -30.13 1.05
CA SER A 14 -39.53 -28.95 1.52
C SER A 14 -38.33 -29.37 2.38
N ASP A 15 -37.13 -29.28 1.82
CA ASP A 15 -35.90 -29.41 2.61
C ASP A 15 -35.59 -28.06 3.27
N PRO A 16 -35.49 -27.99 4.61
CA PRO A 16 -35.10 -26.77 5.30
C PRO A 16 -33.60 -26.56 5.11
N ASN A 17 -33.26 -25.46 4.44
CA ASN A 17 -31.92 -24.90 4.32
C ASN A 17 -31.10 -25.13 5.62
N PRO A 18 -30.01 -25.93 5.60
CA PRO A 18 -29.15 -26.01 6.76
C PRO A 18 -28.51 -24.64 6.90
N ALA A 19 -28.83 -23.97 8.02
CA ALA A 19 -28.22 -22.72 8.42
C ALA A 19 -26.70 -22.83 8.21
N HIS A 20 -26.19 -22.12 7.19
CA HIS A 20 -24.79 -21.76 7.13
C HIS A 20 -24.58 -20.88 8.36
N ASP A 21 -24.09 -21.52 9.43
CA ASP A 21 -23.48 -20.84 10.55
C ASP A 21 -22.37 -19.99 9.95
N HIS A 22 -22.68 -18.70 9.73
CA HIS A 22 -21.68 -17.70 9.47
C HIS A 22 -20.81 -17.71 10.72
N SER A 23 -19.77 -18.53 10.72
CA SER A 23 -18.69 -18.48 11.68
C SER A 23 -18.15 -17.06 11.55
N ALA A 24 -18.72 -16.17 12.36
CA ALA A 24 -18.37 -14.77 12.39
C ALA A 24 -16.86 -14.78 12.55
N TRP A 25 -16.15 -14.25 11.56
CA TRP A 25 -14.71 -14.10 11.63
C TRP A 25 -14.42 -13.29 12.89
N GLN A 26 -14.13 -13.99 13.98
CA GLN A 26 -13.79 -13.38 15.24
C GLN A 26 -12.30 -13.17 15.15
N SER A 27 -11.90 -11.93 14.87
CA SER A 27 -10.50 -11.55 14.89
C SER A 27 -9.92 -11.95 16.24
N ASP A 28 -9.09 -12.98 16.27
CA ASP A 28 -8.46 -13.41 17.49
C ASP A 28 -7.68 -12.23 18.09
N ARG A 29 -7.93 -11.92 19.36
CA ARG A 29 -7.22 -10.84 20.05
C ARG A 29 -5.74 -11.21 20.07
N PRO A 30 -4.84 -10.39 19.51
CA PRO A 30 -3.42 -10.73 19.49
C PRO A 30 -2.88 -10.70 20.93
N ARG A 31 -2.69 -11.87 21.54
CA ARG A 31 -2.13 -12.07 22.89
C ARG A 31 -0.59 -11.90 22.94
N ARG A 32 0.06 -11.52 21.83
CA ARG A 32 1.53 -11.38 21.72
C ARG A 32 2.09 -9.95 21.88
N ARG A 33 1.36 -9.02 22.53
CA ARG A 33 1.77 -7.60 22.57
C ARG A 33 3.13 -7.38 23.25
N LEU A 34 3.40 -8.03 24.38
CA LEU A 34 4.62 -7.79 25.16
C LEU A 34 5.87 -8.40 24.51
N PHE A 35 5.80 -9.67 24.09
CA PHE A 35 6.93 -10.34 23.44
C PHE A 35 7.32 -9.64 22.14
N GLY A 36 6.34 -9.24 21.32
CA GLY A 36 6.62 -8.50 20.09
C GLY A 36 7.23 -7.11 20.33
N LEU A 37 6.86 -6.44 21.43
CA LEU A 37 7.48 -5.17 21.82
C LEU A 37 8.92 -5.35 22.32
N LEU A 38 9.17 -6.39 23.12
CA LEU A 38 10.53 -6.72 23.58
C LEU A 38 11.46 -7.05 22.42
N VAL A 39 11.01 -7.88 21.47
CA VAL A 39 11.80 -8.21 20.27
C VAL A 39 12.06 -6.96 19.42
N ALA A 40 11.05 -6.10 19.22
CA ALA A 40 11.23 -4.86 18.48
C ALA A 40 12.19 -3.89 19.17
N TRP A 41 12.12 -3.77 20.50
CA TRP A 41 13.01 -2.93 21.28
C TRP A 41 14.47 -3.43 21.24
N LEU A 42 14.68 -4.73 21.42
CA LEU A 42 16.01 -5.35 21.27
C LEU A 42 16.56 -5.15 19.85
N ALA A 43 15.73 -5.35 18.82
CA ALA A 43 16.11 -5.13 17.43
C ALA A 43 16.50 -3.66 17.17
N SER A 44 15.78 -2.71 17.77
CA SER A 44 16.10 -1.27 17.67
C SER A 44 17.44 -0.95 18.33
N GLY A 45 17.74 -1.53 19.50
CA GLY A 45 19.05 -1.38 20.15
C GLY A 45 20.19 -1.97 19.31
N VAL A 46 19.99 -3.14 18.69
CA VAL A 46 20.95 -3.73 17.74
C VAL A 46 21.16 -2.81 16.53
N ALA A 47 20.08 -2.28 15.95
CA ALA A 47 20.16 -1.37 14.80
C ALA A 47 20.95 -0.10 15.12
N LEU A 48 20.75 0.48 16.31
CA LEU A 48 21.53 1.63 16.81
C LEU A 48 23.02 1.30 16.98
N MET A 49 23.34 0.15 17.59
CA MET A 49 24.74 -0.28 17.74
C MET A 49 25.43 -0.48 16.40
N VAL A 50 24.74 -1.08 15.43
CA VAL A 50 25.28 -1.26 14.08
C VAL A 50 25.48 0.10 13.40
N ALA A 51 24.52 1.02 13.53
CA ALA A 51 24.65 2.36 12.95
C ALA A 51 25.84 3.14 13.54
N ALA A 52 25.98 3.14 14.87
CA ALA A 52 27.12 3.76 15.56
C ALA A 52 28.47 3.09 15.19
N GLY A 53 28.48 1.78 14.94
CA GLY A 53 29.68 1.08 14.49
C GLY A 53 30.10 1.39 13.04
N ILE A 54 29.17 1.85 12.20
CA ILE A 54 29.42 2.19 10.79
C ILE A 54 29.75 3.68 10.61
N LEU A 55 29.12 4.55 11.40
CA LEU A 55 29.17 6.00 11.23
C LEU A 55 30.18 6.63 12.20
N PRO A 56 31.21 7.34 11.72
CA PRO A 56 32.26 7.87 12.58
C PRO A 56 31.82 9.04 13.49
N GLY A 57 30.71 9.71 13.17
CA GLY A 57 30.17 10.83 13.95
C GLY A 57 29.07 10.45 14.95
N VAL A 58 28.92 9.15 15.24
CA VAL A 58 27.97 8.64 16.24
C VAL A 58 28.64 7.60 17.12
N SER A 59 28.56 7.78 18.43
CA SER A 59 29.07 6.82 19.40
C SER A 59 27.99 6.44 20.42
N ILE A 60 28.05 5.18 20.86
CA ILE A 60 27.21 4.65 21.93
C ILE A 60 28.12 3.89 22.89
N GLU A 61 28.07 4.22 24.17
CA GLU A 61 29.01 3.69 25.17
C GLU A 61 28.92 2.17 25.36
N SER A 62 27.71 1.61 25.26
CA SER A 62 27.46 0.18 25.49
C SER A 62 26.16 -0.32 24.86
N PHE A 63 26.03 -1.64 24.74
CA PHE A 63 24.78 -2.27 24.30
C PHE A 63 23.58 -1.91 25.21
N TRP A 64 23.80 -1.84 26.53
CA TRP A 64 22.76 -1.40 27.47
C TRP A 64 22.40 0.06 27.26
N GLY A 65 23.40 0.89 26.96
CA GLY A 65 23.20 2.27 26.54
C GLY A 65 22.33 2.37 25.28
N ALA A 66 22.60 1.55 24.26
CA ALA A 66 21.80 1.49 23.05
C ALA A 66 20.33 1.12 23.32
N LEU A 67 20.07 0.24 24.28
CA LEU A 67 18.72 -0.12 24.69
C LEU A 67 17.99 1.03 25.40
N VAL A 68 18.70 1.80 26.24
CA VAL A 68 18.16 3.03 26.85
C VAL A 68 17.83 4.05 25.77
N VAL A 69 18.76 4.30 24.84
CA VAL A 69 18.54 5.20 23.70
C VAL A 69 17.35 4.73 22.85
N ALA A 70 17.25 3.43 22.54
CA ALA A 70 16.12 2.86 21.82
C ALA A 70 14.78 3.11 22.55
N ALA A 71 14.76 3.03 23.88
CA ALA A 71 13.57 3.31 24.67
C ALA A 71 13.18 4.80 24.62
N VAL A 72 14.16 5.70 24.72
CA VAL A 72 13.96 7.15 24.61
C VAL A 72 13.46 7.52 23.21
N VAL A 73 14.11 7.02 22.16
CA VAL A 73 13.68 7.22 20.77
C VAL A 73 12.27 6.68 20.55
N ALA A 74 11.94 5.49 21.06
CA ALA A 74 10.58 4.95 20.96
C ALA A 74 9.53 5.83 21.68
N ALA A 75 9.88 6.42 22.83
CA ALA A 75 9.01 7.35 23.54
C ALA A 75 8.82 8.66 22.76
N LEU A 76 9.89 9.21 22.19
CA LEU A 76 9.84 10.41 21.34
C LEU A 76 9.04 10.16 20.05
N ASN A 77 9.24 9.03 19.38
CA ASN A 77 8.45 8.60 18.20
C ASN A 77 6.97 8.38 18.54
N ALA A 78 6.61 8.12 19.80
CA ALA A 78 5.22 8.03 20.22
C ALA A 78 4.53 9.41 20.33
N VAL A 79 5.31 10.49 20.45
CA VAL A 79 4.81 11.87 20.70
C VAL A 79 5.00 12.79 19.49
N VAL A 80 6.18 12.80 18.87
CA VAL A 80 6.58 13.78 17.84
C VAL A 80 5.74 13.65 16.56
N PRO A 81 5.62 12.48 15.90
CA PRO A 81 4.82 12.36 14.68
C PRO A 81 3.33 12.72 14.88
N PRO A 82 2.64 12.32 15.97
CA PRO A 82 1.28 12.79 16.25
C PRO A 82 1.14 14.30 16.39
N VAL A 83 2.11 14.97 17.04
CA VAL A 83 2.11 16.43 17.17
C VAL A 83 2.28 17.09 15.80
N LEU A 84 3.23 16.61 14.99
CA LEU A 84 3.47 17.10 13.64
C LEU A 84 2.26 16.91 12.73
N ALA A 85 1.58 15.75 12.83
CA ALA A 85 0.36 15.49 12.09
C ALA A 85 -0.83 16.32 12.59
N ALA A 86 -0.84 16.72 13.87
CA ALA A 86 -1.87 17.60 14.43
C ALA A 86 -1.72 19.06 13.97
N LEU A 87 -0.48 19.51 13.71
CA LEU A 87 -0.24 20.79 13.07
C LEU A 87 -0.94 20.77 11.70
N ARG A 88 -1.92 21.68 11.51
CA ARG A 88 -2.71 21.82 10.27
C ARG A 88 -1.89 22.47 9.16
N LEU A 89 -0.66 22.00 8.97
CA LEU A 89 0.23 22.46 7.92
C LEU A 89 -0.36 22.02 6.57
N PRO A 90 -0.29 22.87 5.52
CA PRO A 90 -0.65 22.48 4.16
C PRO A 90 0.42 21.52 3.61
N LEU A 91 0.50 20.32 4.19
CA LEU A 91 1.48 19.32 3.87
C LEU A 91 1.16 18.75 2.49
N THR A 92 1.96 19.13 1.50
CA THR A 92 2.09 18.36 0.26
C THR A 92 2.87 17.08 0.56
N LEU A 93 2.76 16.07 -0.31
CA LEU A 93 3.51 14.81 -0.17
C LEU A 93 5.00 15.05 0.06
N VAL A 94 5.60 15.94 -0.74
CA VAL A 94 7.04 16.28 -0.67
C VAL A 94 7.37 17.01 0.64
N LEU A 95 6.57 18.01 1.02
CA LEU A 95 6.83 18.77 2.25
C LEU A 95 6.68 17.91 3.50
N GLY A 96 5.63 17.07 3.55
CA GLY A 96 5.41 16.13 4.65
C GLY A 96 6.55 15.13 4.79
N PHE A 97 7.00 14.58 3.66
CA PHE A 97 8.13 13.66 3.62
C PHE A 97 9.42 14.27 4.18
N LEU A 98 9.78 15.49 3.73
CA LEU A 98 10.96 16.20 4.22
C LEU A 98 10.85 16.52 5.72
N LEU A 99 9.65 16.90 6.18
CA LEU A 99 9.43 17.23 7.57
C LEU A 99 9.62 16.02 8.50
N VAL A 100 9.16 14.83 8.08
CA VAL A 100 9.36 13.60 8.86
C VAL A 100 10.84 13.23 8.94
N LEU A 101 11.61 13.37 7.85
CA LEU A 101 13.06 13.15 7.89
C LEU A 101 13.77 14.07 8.88
N VAL A 102 13.39 15.35 8.87
CA VAL A 102 13.91 16.32 9.85
C VAL A 102 13.50 15.94 11.26
N ALA A 103 12.27 15.46 11.45
CA ALA A 103 11.78 15.00 12.75
C ALA A 103 12.56 13.78 13.27
N ASP A 104 12.82 12.77 12.44
CA ASP A 104 13.58 11.57 12.82
C ASP A 104 15.01 11.93 13.25
N ALA A 105 15.67 12.83 12.51
CA ALA A 105 16.98 13.35 12.88
C ALA A 105 16.92 14.16 14.19
N ALA A 106 15.92 15.02 14.35
CA ALA A 106 15.73 15.80 15.56
C ALA A 106 15.48 14.90 16.79
N ILE A 107 14.74 13.80 16.63
CA ILE A 107 14.49 12.84 17.71
C ILE A 107 15.79 12.21 18.22
N LEU A 108 16.73 11.89 17.33
CA LEU A 108 18.06 11.39 17.73
C LEU A 108 18.89 12.44 18.47
N LEU A 109 18.85 13.71 18.03
CA LEU A 109 19.53 14.80 18.74
C LEU A 109 18.91 15.09 20.12
N ILE A 110 17.59 14.97 20.23
CA ILE A 110 16.90 15.07 21.53
C ILE A 110 17.27 13.87 22.40
N ALA A 111 17.35 12.66 21.85
CA ALA A 111 17.77 11.48 22.59
C ALA A 111 19.22 11.60 23.10
N ASP A 112 20.13 12.14 22.29
CA ASP A 112 21.50 12.48 22.70
C ASP A 112 21.48 13.41 23.92
N ALA A 113 20.78 14.55 23.81
CA ALA A 113 20.64 15.51 24.90
C ALA A 113 19.94 14.99 26.16
N LEU A 114 19.09 13.95 26.05
CA LEU A 114 18.39 13.35 27.19
C LEU A 114 19.15 12.19 27.85
N THR A 115 20.14 11.63 27.16
CA THR A 115 20.87 10.45 27.63
C THR A 115 22.26 10.77 28.18
N ASP A 116 22.61 12.06 28.29
CA ASP A 116 23.76 12.60 29.02
C ASP A 116 25.04 11.75 28.89
N GLY A 117 25.52 11.58 27.65
CA GLY A 117 26.78 10.91 27.33
C GLY A 117 26.66 9.45 26.88
N VAL A 118 25.49 8.82 27.04
CA VAL A 118 25.29 7.42 26.58
C VAL A 118 25.23 7.33 25.04
N LEU A 119 24.62 8.31 24.39
CA LEU A 119 24.67 8.56 22.95
C LEU A 119 25.46 9.84 22.74
N THR A 120 26.18 9.95 21.63
CA THR A 120 26.74 11.22 21.17
C THR A 120 26.58 11.29 19.66
N VAL A 121 26.01 12.40 19.17
CA VAL A 121 25.81 12.66 17.75
C VAL A 121 26.38 14.04 17.39
N ASP A 122 27.41 14.05 16.55
CA ASP A 122 28.19 15.27 16.25
C ASP A 122 27.36 16.44 15.70
N ASN A 123 26.42 16.17 14.78
CA ASN A 123 25.58 17.19 14.17
C ASN A 123 24.31 16.59 13.53
N PHE A 124 23.43 17.47 13.04
CA PHE A 124 22.18 17.10 12.37
C PHE A 124 22.38 16.17 11.16
N GLY A 125 23.43 16.37 10.36
CA GLY A 125 23.71 15.51 9.21
C GLY A 125 24.02 14.08 9.63
N TRP A 126 24.79 13.90 10.71
CA TRP A 126 25.05 12.59 11.30
C TRP A 126 23.79 11.98 11.92
N ALA A 127 22.94 12.77 12.56
CA ALA A 127 21.64 12.31 13.07
C ALA A 127 20.75 11.77 11.93
N LEU A 128 20.65 12.50 10.81
CA LEU A 128 19.87 12.09 9.64
C LEU A 128 20.45 10.82 8.98
N LEU A 129 21.77 10.74 8.82
CA LEU A 129 22.40 9.52 8.30
C LEU A 129 22.17 8.33 9.24
N THR A 130 22.20 8.56 10.55
CA THR A 130 21.96 7.52 11.55
C THR A 130 20.54 7.00 11.49
N SER A 131 19.52 7.86 11.37
CA SER A 131 18.14 7.40 11.25
C SER A 131 17.94 6.54 9.99
N LEU A 132 18.56 6.90 8.87
CA LEU A 132 18.54 6.11 7.63
C LEU A 132 19.23 4.75 7.78
N VAL A 133 20.41 4.70 8.41
CA VAL A 133 21.14 3.44 8.64
C VAL A 133 20.39 2.54 9.63
N VAL A 134 19.85 3.10 10.72
CA VAL A 134 19.01 2.36 11.68
C VAL A 134 17.79 1.76 10.99
N ALA A 135 17.11 2.52 10.11
CA ALA A 135 16.00 2.01 9.33
C ALA A 135 16.43 0.89 8.37
N ALA A 136 17.60 1.02 7.73
CA ALA A 136 18.16 -0.01 6.85
C ALA A 136 18.45 -1.32 7.57
N VAL A 137 19.11 -1.25 8.73
CA VAL A 137 19.38 -2.42 9.56
C VAL A 137 18.06 -3.02 10.07
N SER A 138 17.10 -2.18 10.47
CA SER A 138 15.79 -2.64 10.96
C SER A 138 15.00 -3.39 9.89
N VAL A 139 15.01 -2.93 8.63
CA VAL A 139 14.39 -3.65 7.50
C VAL A 139 15.02 -5.03 7.33
N VAL A 140 16.35 -5.12 7.36
CA VAL A 140 17.08 -6.39 7.24
C VAL A 140 16.72 -7.34 8.39
N LEU A 141 16.72 -6.85 9.64
CA LEU A 141 16.33 -7.62 10.82
C LEU A 141 14.86 -8.08 10.75
N ALA A 142 13.97 -7.25 10.21
CA ALA A 142 12.55 -7.60 10.04
C ALA A 142 12.36 -8.79 9.09
N VAL A 143 13.12 -8.83 7.99
CA VAL A 143 13.13 -9.95 7.04
C VAL A 143 13.58 -11.23 7.71
N PHE A 144 14.69 -11.21 8.46
CA PHE A 144 15.20 -12.40 9.14
C PHE A 144 14.28 -12.92 10.25
N THR A 145 13.52 -12.01 10.90
CA THR A 145 12.57 -12.37 11.96
C THR A 145 11.18 -12.73 11.45
N GLY A 146 10.91 -12.60 10.15
CA GLY A 146 9.59 -12.83 9.56
C GLY A 146 8.51 -11.87 10.06
N SER A 147 8.90 -10.67 10.52
CA SER A 147 7.99 -9.73 11.19
C SER A 147 7.36 -8.68 10.27
N ASP A 148 7.67 -8.72 8.97
CA ASP A 148 7.30 -7.68 7.98
C ASP A 148 5.78 -7.64 7.71
N ASP A 149 5.14 -8.79 7.47
CA ASP A 149 3.68 -8.88 7.29
C ASP A 149 2.91 -8.41 8.53
N THR A 150 3.49 -8.66 9.71
CA THR A 150 2.90 -8.25 10.98
C THR A 150 3.05 -6.74 11.18
N TYR A 151 4.06 -6.09 10.60
CA TYR A 151 4.24 -4.64 10.65
C TYR A 151 3.18 -3.93 9.81
N SER A 152 3.01 -4.31 8.53
CA SER A 152 2.03 -3.71 7.62
C SER A 152 0.60 -3.78 8.17
N ILE A 153 0.18 -4.94 8.70
CA ILE A 153 -1.13 -5.11 9.33
C ILE A 153 -1.27 -4.27 10.61
N ARG A 154 -0.20 -4.12 11.41
CA ARG A 154 -0.21 -3.29 12.63
C ARG A 154 -0.35 -1.81 12.30
N VAL A 155 0.35 -1.34 11.27
CA VAL A 155 0.27 0.04 10.79
C VAL A 155 -1.13 0.32 10.27
N ALA A 156 -1.67 -0.52 9.38
CA ALA A 156 -3.03 -0.40 8.87
C ALA A 156 -4.07 -0.36 10.00
N LYS A 157 -3.97 -1.26 11.00
CA LYS A 157 -4.86 -1.26 12.18
C LYS A 157 -4.70 -0.02 13.06
N ARG A 158 -3.50 0.55 13.18
CA ARG A 158 -3.24 1.76 13.98
C ARG A 158 -3.78 3.00 13.26
N ILE A 159 -3.62 3.08 11.94
CA ILE A 159 -4.19 4.12 11.08
C ILE A 159 -5.72 4.08 11.17
N ALA A 160 -6.32 2.92 10.95
CA ALA A 160 -7.78 2.74 11.03
C ALA A 160 -8.36 3.16 12.39
N ARG A 161 -7.63 2.94 13.49
CA ARG A 161 -8.05 3.38 14.84
C ARG A 161 -7.93 4.89 15.08
N ARG A 162 -7.08 5.58 14.33
CA ARG A 162 -6.83 7.02 14.47
C ARG A 162 -7.65 7.86 13.48
N GLN A 163 -8.15 7.28 12.40
CA GLN A 163 -8.95 7.95 11.35
C GLN A 163 -10.41 8.29 11.75
N GLY A 164 -10.69 8.56 13.03
CA GLY A 164 -12.02 8.99 13.46
C GLY A 164 -13.04 7.84 13.50
N VAL A 165 -14.33 8.18 13.37
CA VAL A 165 -15.45 7.24 13.58
C VAL A 165 -15.41 6.18 12.48
N ILE A 166 -14.99 4.97 12.84
CA ILE A 166 -15.24 3.77 12.03
C ILE A 166 -16.76 3.70 11.88
N ALA A 167 -17.26 4.03 10.69
CA ALA A 167 -18.67 3.88 10.35
C ALA A 167 -18.98 2.37 10.38
N ASN A 168 -19.50 1.89 11.51
CA ASN A 168 -19.93 0.51 11.63
C ASN A 168 -21.26 0.38 10.88
N THR A 169 -21.19 -0.19 9.68
CA THR A 169 -22.37 -0.54 8.91
C THR A 169 -22.69 -2.03 9.09
N LYS A 170 -23.98 -2.36 9.09
CA LYS A 170 -24.45 -3.75 8.98
C LYS A 170 -24.60 -4.21 7.52
N VAL A 171 -24.52 -3.27 6.58
CA VAL A 171 -24.53 -3.55 5.15
C VAL A 171 -23.12 -4.02 4.76
N PRO A 172 -22.96 -5.20 4.14
CA PRO A 172 -21.67 -5.63 3.63
C PRO A 172 -21.09 -4.61 2.64
N GLY A 173 -19.84 -4.20 2.84
CA GLY A 173 -19.10 -3.42 1.86
C GLY A 173 -18.50 -4.33 0.78
N ILE A 174 -18.07 -3.72 -0.33
CA ILE A 174 -17.37 -4.43 -1.41
C ILE A 174 -15.97 -3.85 -1.54
N ILE A 175 -14.97 -4.71 -1.71
CA ILE A 175 -13.61 -4.32 -2.06
C ILE A 175 -13.37 -4.82 -3.48
N PHE A 176 -13.16 -3.89 -4.41
CA PHE A 176 -12.71 -4.20 -5.76
C PHE A 176 -11.18 -4.11 -5.81
N LEU A 177 -10.55 -5.22 -6.20
CA LEU A 177 -9.12 -5.30 -6.42
C LEU A 177 -8.87 -5.64 -7.89
N GLU A 178 -8.35 -4.67 -8.63
CA GLU A 178 -7.93 -4.87 -10.01
C GLU A 178 -6.44 -5.26 -10.05
N ILE A 179 -6.12 -6.35 -10.74
CA ILE A 179 -4.74 -6.77 -11.00
C ILE A 179 -4.51 -6.66 -12.51
N ASP A 180 -3.85 -5.58 -12.92
CA ASP A 180 -3.62 -5.29 -14.33
C ASP A 180 -2.89 -6.45 -15.05
N GLY A 181 -3.43 -6.85 -16.20
CA GLY A 181 -2.87 -7.90 -17.06
C GLY A 181 -2.95 -9.34 -16.51
N LEU A 182 -3.75 -9.61 -15.47
CA LEU A 182 -3.86 -10.95 -14.89
C LEU A 182 -4.80 -11.86 -15.69
N ALA A 183 -4.25 -12.61 -16.64
CA ALA A 183 -5.02 -13.63 -17.36
C ALA A 183 -5.34 -14.85 -16.48
N LEU A 184 -6.53 -15.45 -16.65
CA LEU A 184 -6.98 -16.63 -15.91
C LEU A 184 -5.97 -17.81 -15.90
N PRO A 185 -5.33 -18.19 -17.03
CA PRO A 185 -4.34 -19.28 -17.03
C PRO A 185 -3.10 -18.98 -16.17
N VAL A 186 -2.74 -17.69 -16.04
CA VAL A 186 -1.60 -17.25 -15.22
C VAL A 186 -1.94 -17.42 -13.75
N LEU A 187 -3.13 -16.97 -13.32
CA LEU A 187 -3.59 -17.13 -11.94
C LEU A 187 -3.72 -18.61 -11.53
N ARG A 188 -4.30 -19.44 -12.40
CA ARG A 188 -4.41 -20.90 -12.17
C ARG A 188 -3.04 -21.55 -11.99
N ARG A 189 -2.06 -21.17 -12.84
CA ARG A 189 -0.67 -21.64 -12.70
C ARG A 189 -0.06 -21.17 -11.38
N ALA A 190 -0.22 -19.90 -11.03
CA ALA A 190 0.31 -19.34 -9.80
C ALA A 190 -0.24 -20.06 -8.55
N MET A 191 -1.53 -20.38 -8.51
CA MET A 191 -2.13 -21.16 -7.43
C MET A 191 -1.55 -22.59 -7.37
N ARG A 192 -1.48 -23.29 -8.50
CA ARG A 192 -0.93 -24.66 -8.58
C ARG A 192 0.54 -24.73 -8.13
N ASP A 193 1.33 -23.73 -8.54
CA ASP A 193 2.76 -23.69 -8.26
C ASP A 193 3.07 -23.11 -6.86
N GLY A 194 2.03 -22.79 -6.05
CA GLY A 194 2.17 -22.31 -4.67
C GLY A 194 2.48 -20.81 -4.51
N ASN A 195 2.41 -20.03 -5.59
CA ASN A 195 2.66 -18.59 -5.60
C ASN A 195 1.43 -17.76 -5.16
N ALA A 196 0.23 -18.35 -5.19
CA ALA A 196 -1.02 -17.74 -4.72
C ALA A 196 -1.78 -18.66 -3.74
N PRO A 197 -1.17 -19.04 -2.60
CA PRO A 197 -1.69 -20.09 -1.73
C PRO A 197 -3.01 -19.72 -1.04
N ASN A 198 -3.21 -18.45 -0.68
CA ASN A 198 -4.45 -17.98 -0.06
C ASN A 198 -5.64 -18.10 -1.03
N MET A 199 -5.46 -17.66 -2.28
CA MET A 199 -6.49 -17.79 -3.32
C MET A 199 -6.77 -19.26 -3.63
N ALA A 200 -5.75 -20.12 -3.63
CA ALA A 200 -5.92 -21.55 -3.81
C ALA A 200 -6.78 -22.17 -2.68
N SER A 201 -6.53 -21.80 -1.42
CA SER A 201 -7.35 -22.22 -0.27
C SER A 201 -8.78 -21.70 -0.40
N TRP A 202 -9.00 -20.45 -0.79
CA TRP A 202 -10.36 -19.91 -0.96
C TRP A 202 -11.23 -20.72 -1.93
N LEU A 203 -10.62 -21.21 -3.02
CA LEU A 203 -11.29 -22.08 -3.98
C LEU A 203 -11.43 -23.52 -3.48
N ALA A 204 -10.43 -24.05 -2.76
CA ALA A 204 -10.48 -25.40 -2.22
C ALA A 204 -11.50 -25.55 -1.07
N ASP A 205 -11.71 -24.48 -0.30
CA ASP A 205 -12.62 -24.41 0.83
C ASP A 205 -14.03 -23.94 0.42
N ASP A 206 -14.29 -23.80 -0.89
CA ASP A 206 -15.56 -23.35 -1.49
C ASP A 206 -16.10 -22.00 -0.92
N THR A 207 -15.20 -21.17 -0.40
CA THR A 207 -15.56 -19.84 0.13
C THR A 207 -15.69 -18.79 -0.97
N HIS A 208 -15.02 -19.00 -2.10
CA HIS A 208 -15.00 -18.07 -3.24
C HIS A 208 -15.07 -18.84 -4.56
N SER A 209 -15.55 -18.17 -5.61
CA SER A 209 -15.59 -18.69 -6.97
C SER A 209 -14.60 -17.96 -7.89
N LEU A 210 -13.94 -18.69 -8.77
CA LEU A 210 -13.11 -18.11 -9.84
C LEU A 210 -13.88 -18.13 -11.16
N ILE A 211 -14.22 -16.95 -11.67
CA ILE A 211 -14.99 -16.77 -12.90
C ILE A 211 -14.11 -16.09 -13.95
N GLU A 212 -14.15 -16.58 -15.18
CA GLU A 212 -13.48 -15.94 -16.31
C GLU A 212 -14.30 -14.75 -16.80
N TRP A 213 -13.61 -13.65 -17.09
CA TRP A 213 -14.22 -12.47 -17.71
C TRP A 213 -13.46 -12.15 -19.01
N GLU A 214 -14.18 -12.18 -20.12
CA GLU A 214 -13.72 -11.65 -21.40
C GLU A 214 -13.92 -10.13 -21.48
N THR A 215 -12.83 -9.39 -21.63
CA THR A 215 -12.84 -7.92 -21.77
C THR A 215 -13.31 -7.50 -23.16
N ASP A 216 -13.98 -6.35 -23.23
CA ASP A 216 -14.29 -5.70 -24.50
C ASP A 216 -13.02 -5.13 -25.19
N LEU A 217 -13.16 -4.68 -26.43
CA LEU A 217 -12.11 -3.96 -27.16
C LEU A 217 -12.30 -2.45 -26.97
N SER A 218 -11.33 -1.69 -26.46
CA SER A 218 -9.95 -2.07 -26.12
C SER A 218 -9.82 -2.78 -24.77
N SER A 219 -9.06 -3.87 -24.69
CA SER A 219 -8.73 -4.56 -23.44
C SER A 219 -7.63 -3.84 -22.63
N GLN A 220 -7.57 -2.50 -22.73
CA GLN A 220 -6.56 -1.66 -22.11
C GLN A 220 -7.07 -1.16 -20.76
N THR A 221 -6.16 -0.84 -19.83
CA THR A 221 -6.48 -0.44 -18.46
C THR A 221 -7.49 0.71 -18.40
N GLY A 222 -7.30 1.77 -19.21
CA GLY A 222 -8.21 2.93 -19.20
C GLY A 222 -9.64 2.60 -19.61
N ALA A 223 -9.81 1.82 -20.69
CA ALA A 223 -11.14 1.39 -21.14
C ALA A 223 -11.79 0.40 -20.15
N SER A 224 -11.00 -0.52 -19.60
CA SER A 224 -11.48 -1.49 -18.60
C SER A 224 -11.94 -0.80 -17.33
N GLN A 225 -11.15 0.13 -16.80
CA GLN A 225 -11.51 0.92 -15.61
C GLN A 225 -12.74 1.79 -15.85
N ALA A 226 -12.87 2.42 -17.03
CA ALA A 226 -14.06 3.21 -17.36
C ALA A 226 -15.32 2.32 -17.36
N GLY A 227 -15.25 1.14 -17.99
CA GLY A 227 -16.35 0.18 -18.00
C GLY A 227 -16.73 -0.32 -16.61
N ILE A 228 -15.74 -0.68 -15.77
CA ILE A 228 -15.98 -1.21 -14.42
C ILE A 228 -16.50 -0.12 -13.47
N LEU A 229 -15.86 1.06 -13.48
CA LEU A 229 -16.09 2.08 -12.46
C LEU A 229 -17.18 3.09 -12.84
N LEU A 230 -17.35 3.38 -14.13
CA LEU A 230 -18.30 4.39 -14.63
C LEU A 230 -19.43 3.77 -15.47
N GLY A 231 -19.37 2.47 -15.74
CA GLY A 231 -20.40 1.73 -16.47
C GLY A 231 -20.34 1.88 -17.99
N SER A 232 -19.34 2.57 -18.54
CA SER A 232 -19.15 2.73 -19.98
C SER A 232 -17.67 2.93 -20.33
N ASN A 233 -17.24 2.26 -21.39
CA ASN A 233 -15.93 2.39 -22.03
C ASN A 233 -16.03 2.95 -23.47
N ASP A 234 -17.19 3.53 -23.81
CA ASP A 234 -17.47 4.05 -25.15
C ASP A 234 -16.43 5.11 -25.57
N ASP A 235 -16.05 5.13 -26.85
CA ASP A 235 -15.07 6.08 -27.39
C ASP A 235 -13.69 6.11 -26.69
N ILE A 236 -13.28 5.00 -26.06
CA ILE A 236 -11.91 4.78 -25.53
C ILE A 236 -11.22 3.67 -26.34
N PRO A 237 -10.76 3.95 -27.58
CA PRO A 237 -10.31 2.91 -28.51
C PRO A 237 -8.95 2.30 -28.16
N ALA A 238 -8.13 2.99 -27.36
CA ALA A 238 -6.78 2.57 -27.02
C ALA A 238 -6.26 3.29 -25.77
N PHE A 239 -5.07 2.89 -25.30
CA PHE A 239 -4.38 3.59 -24.22
C PHE A 239 -3.99 5.04 -24.61
N ARG A 240 -3.71 5.27 -25.89
CA ARG A 240 -3.47 6.59 -26.49
C ARG A 240 -4.13 6.68 -27.85
N TRP A 241 -4.79 7.79 -28.14
CA TRP A 241 -5.44 8.03 -29.42
C TRP A 241 -5.39 9.52 -29.78
N VAL A 242 -5.74 9.84 -31.03
CA VAL A 242 -5.90 11.22 -31.48
C VAL A 242 -7.39 11.54 -31.48
N GLU A 243 -7.76 12.57 -30.74
CA GLU A 243 -9.10 13.17 -30.78
C GLU A 243 -9.23 13.98 -32.09
N LYS A 244 -10.25 13.68 -32.89
CA LYS A 244 -10.37 14.26 -34.24
C LYS A 244 -10.82 15.72 -34.18
N GLU A 245 -11.68 16.04 -33.23
CA GLU A 245 -12.33 17.32 -33.03
C GLU A 245 -11.33 18.40 -32.64
N THR A 246 -10.35 18.05 -31.81
CA THR A 246 -9.33 18.96 -31.27
C THR A 246 -7.95 18.77 -31.92
N ALA A 247 -7.75 17.68 -32.67
CA ALA A 247 -6.46 17.25 -33.19
C ALA A 247 -5.38 17.07 -32.09
N THR A 248 -5.80 16.69 -30.88
CA THR A 248 -4.90 16.46 -29.74
C THR A 248 -4.75 14.97 -29.45
N VAL A 249 -3.61 14.58 -28.88
CA VAL A 249 -3.39 13.22 -28.38
C VAL A 249 -3.98 13.11 -26.99
N MET A 250 -4.86 12.14 -26.79
CA MET A 250 -5.40 11.72 -25.49
C MET A 250 -4.60 10.52 -24.98
N SER A 251 -4.38 10.44 -23.66
CA SER A 251 -3.68 9.33 -23.01
C SER A 251 -4.33 8.95 -21.68
N CYS A 252 -4.55 7.64 -21.45
CA CYS A 252 -5.01 7.06 -20.18
C CYS A 252 -3.94 7.07 -19.07
N SER A 253 -3.15 8.13 -18.99
CA SER A 253 -2.09 8.33 -18.00
C SER A 253 -1.79 9.80 -17.74
N ALA A 254 -2.24 10.70 -18.61
CA ALA A 254 -2.08 12.13 -18.41
C ALA A 254 -3.24 12.63 -17.52
N PRO A 255 -2.96 13.35 -16.42
CA PRO A 255 -4.00 13.86 -15.52
C PRO A 255 -5.13 14.65 -16.20
N PRO A 256 -4.87 15.64 -17.08
CA PRO A 256 -5.94 16.38 -17.73
C PRO A 256 -6.81 15.49 -18.62
N ASP A 257 -6.18 14.55 -19.34
CA ASP A 257 -6.90 13.63 -20.22
C ASP A 257 -7.75 12.64 -19.42
N CYS A 258 -7.24 12.12 -18.30
CA CYS A 258 -8.00 11.23 -17.41
C CYS A 258 -9.18 11.97 -16.75
N ALA A 259 -8.99 13.23 -16.37
CA ALA A 259 -10.07 14.08 -15.85
C ALA A 259 -11.16 14.31 -16.92
N GLU A 260 -10.76 14.49 -18.17
CA GLU A 260 -11.65 14.65 -19.32
C GLU A 260 -12.42 13.36 -19.63
N ILE A 261 -11.73 12.21 -19.65
CA ILE A 261 -12.38 10.88 -19.80
C ILE A 261 -13.42 10.70 -18.70
N GLU A 262 -13.06 10.90 -17.44
CA GLU A 262 -14.00 10.76 -16.33
C GLU A 262 -15.20 11.71 -16.47
N ARG A 263 -14.97 12.96 -16.86
CA ARG A 263 -16.06 13.94 -17.07
C ARG A 263 -17.05 13.50 -18.15
N ARG A 264 -16.59 12.82 -19.21
CA ARG A 264 -17.45 12.31 -20.31
C ARG A 264 -18.29 11.11 -19.88
N HIS A 265 -17.75 10.26 -19.01
CA HIS A 265 -18.38 9.01 -18.59
C HIS A 265 -19.06 9.06 -17.22
N ALA A 266 -18.88 10.14 -16.46
CA ALA A 266 -19.56 10.36 -15.18
C ALA A 266 -21.08 10.43 -15.39
N THR A 267 -21.81 9.57 -14.68
CA THR A 267 -23.28 9.47 -14.78
C THR A 267 -23.98 9.89 -13.49
N GLY A 268 -23.23 10.13 -12.40
CA GLY A 268 -23.76 10.25 -11.05
C GLY A 268 -24.14 8.90 -10.43
N ALA A 269 -23.81 7.79 -11.10
CA ALA A 269 -24.10 6.42 -10.70
C ALA A 269 -22.85 5.52 -10.82
N GLY A 270 -21.66 6.10 -10.75
CA GLY A 270 -20.39 5.39 -10.69
C GLY A 270 -20.33 4.41 -9.51
N LEU A 271 -19.51 3.37 -9.67
CA LEU A 271 -19.42 2.25 -8.72
C LEU A 271 -19.08 2.66 -7.29
N LEU A 272 -18.40 3.80 -7.12
CA LEU A 272 -17.87 4.28 -5.85
C LEU A 272 -18.57 5.56 -5.35
N VAL A 273 -19.72 5.92 -5.93
CA VAL A 273 -20.56 7.02 -5.43
C VAL A 273 -21.03 6.76 -3.99
N ASP A 274 -21.43 7.82 -3.27
CA ASP A 274 -22.00 7.77 -1.92
C ASP A 274 -21.07 7.19 -0.84
N GLY A 275 -19.85 7.73 -0.74
CA GLY A 275 -18.89 7.39 0.31
C GLY A 275 -17.87 6.31 -0.07
N GLY A 276 -17.72 6.00 -1.37
CA GLY A 276 -16.68 5.09 -1.84
C GLY A 276 -15.27 5.71 -1.82
N SER A 277 -14.26 4.85 -1.97
CA SER A 277 -12.85 5.25 -2.00
C SER A 277 -12.13 4.68 -3.21
N SER A 278 -11.41 5.52 -3.95
CA SER A 278 -10.52 5.13 -5.06
C SER A 278 -9.05 5.30 -4.68
N ARG A 279 -8.24 4.27 -4.91
CA ARG A 279 -6.82 4.24 -4.52
C ARG A 279 -5.95 3.72 -5.67
N GLY A 280 -5.10 4.57 -6.22
CA GLY A 280 -4.14 4.17 -7.27
C GLY A 280 -4.75 3.88 -8.64
N ASN A 281 -5.95 4.39 -8.93
CA ASN A 281 -6.65 4.17 -10.20
C ASN A 281 -6.41 5.31 -11.21
N LEU A 282 -6.71 5.07 -12.48
CA LEU A 282 -6.74 6.13 -13.49
C LEU A 282 -7.99 7.01 -13.32
N LEU A 283 -9.13 6.37 -13.05
CA LEU A 283 -10.45 6.99 -12.89
C LEU A 283 -10.96 6.75 -11.46
N SER A 284 -11.76 7.67 -10.93
CA SER A 284 -12.21 7.65 -9.55
C SER A 284 -13.43 6.76 -9.30
N GLY A 285 -14.21 6.44 -10.34
CA GLY A 285 -15.52 5.80 -10.16
C GLY A 285 -16.53 6.67 -9.41
N GLU A 286 -16.33 8.00 -9.43
CA GLU A 286 -17.12 8.98 -8.68
C GLU A 286 -16.99 8.84 -7.15
N ALA A 287 -15.84 8.33 -6.68
CA ALA A 287 -15.50 8.22 -5.27
C ALA A 287 -15.36 9.58 -4.56
N ASP A 288 -15.85 9.65 -3.32
CA ASP A 288 -15.66 10.81 -2.44
C ASP A 288 -14.21 10.92 -1.94
N ASP A 289 -13.60 9.78 -1.62
CA ASP A 289 -12.24 9.69 -1.11
C ASP A 289 -11.28 9.19 -2.21
N VAL A 290 -10.33 10.03 -2.62
CA VAL A 290 -9.35 9.68 -3.65
C VAL A 290 -7.91 9.84 -3.16
N ILE A 291 -7.08 8.84 -3.46
CA ILE A 291 -5.62 8.88 -3.24
C ILE A 291 -4.93 8.31 -4.48
N LEU A 292 -3.95 9.03 -5.01
CA LEU A 292 -3.20 8.68 -6.21
C LEU A 292 -4.12 8.31 -7.39
N THR A 293 -5.25 9.00 -7.53
CA THR A 293 -6.19 8.79 -8.63
C THR A 293 -5.92 9.81 -9.74
N VAL A 294 -5.53 9.36 -10.93
CA VAL A 294 -4.96 10.23 -11.98
C VAL A 294 -5.95 11.30 -12.45
N SER A 295 -7.22 10.96 -12.65
CA SER A 295 -8.30 11.88 -13.05
C SER A 295 -8.63 12.97 -12.01
N ARG A 296 -8.20 12.79 -10.76
CA ARG A 296 -8.44 13.71 -9.64
C ARG A 296 -7.15 14.32 -9.10
N MET A 297 -6.03 14.18 -9.80
CA MET A 297 -4.71 14.61 -9.32
C MET A 297 -4.61 16.13 -9.09
N ASP A 298 -5.40 16.96 -9.79
CA ASP A 298 -5.46 18.40 -9.52
C ASP A 298 -6.13 18.73 -8.18
N ALA A 299 -7.12 17.94 -7.75
CA ALA A 299 -7.71 18.06 -6.42
C ALA A 299 -6.73 17.58 -5.32
N GLU A 300 -5.86 16.61 -5.63
CA GLU A 300 -4.80 16.13 -4.72
C GLU A 300 -3.64 17.11 -4.51
N LYS A 301 -3.51 18.17 -5.34
CA LYS A 301 -2.53 19.25 -5.10
C LYS A 301 -2.87 20.08 -3.86
N GLN A 302 -4.09 19.96 -3.35
CA GLN A 302 -4.54 20.62 -2.11
C GLN A 302 -4.29 19.70 -0.89
N SER A 303 -4.46 20.24 0.32
CA SER A 303 -4.23 19.47 1.56
C SER A 303 -5.20 18.29 1.66
N ASN A 304 -4.72 17.08 1.34
CA ASN A 304 -5.50 15.86 1.45
C ASN A 304 -5.33 15.24 2.86
N PRO A 305 -6.41 15.07 3.65
CA PRO A 305 -6.35 14.42 4.96
C PRO A 305 -5.79 12.99 4.92
N GLY A 306 -5.93 12.27 3.81
CA GLY A 306 -5.42 10.90 3.63
C GLY A 306 -3.91 10.80 3.82
N TYR A 307 -3.14 11.77 3.34
CA TYR A 307 -1.68 11.82 3.52
C TYR A 307 -1.26 12.08 4.97
N ARG A 308 -2.14 12.69 5.79
CA ARG A 308 -1.84 12.92 7.21
C ARG A 308 -1.75 11.62 7.99
N ALA A 309 -2.51 10.60 7.60
CA ALA A 309 -2.44 9.29 8.24
C ALA A 309 -1.13 8.56 7.94
N PHE A 310 -0.61 8.71 6.72
CA PHE A 310 0.72 8.23 6.34
C PHE A 310 1.82 8.96 7.13
N LEU A 311 1.79 10.30 7.16
CA LEU A 311 2.77 11.13 7.85
C LEU A 311 2.71 11.03 9.38
N ALA A 312 1.54 10.71 9.95
CA ALA A 312 1.38 10.49 11.40
C ALA A 312 2.10 9.23 11.92
N ASN A 313 2.66 8.41 11.04
CA ASN A 313 3.54 7.29 11.38
C ASN A 313 4.96 7.60 10.88
N GLY A 314 5.76 8.29 11.70
CA GLY A 314 7.13 8.71 11.35
C GLY A 314 8.03 7.58 10.85
N ASP A 315 7.95 6.39 11.47
CA ASP A 315 8.74 5.21 11.10
C ASP A 315 8.57 4.76 9.64
N ASN A 316 7.46 5.14 8.97
CA ASN A 316 7.22 4.72 7.60
C ASN A 316 8.11 5.46 6.59
N VAL A 317 8.36 6.76 6.77
CA VAL A 317 9.04 7.57 5.73
C VAL A 317 10.48 7.13 5.51
N THR A 318 11.24 6.98 6.60
CA THR A 318 12.64 6.55 6.54
C THR A 318 12.76 5.10 6.06
N ARG A 319 11.83 4.23 6.47
CA ARG A 319 11.72 2.85 5.96
C ARG A 319 11.41 2.81 4.45
N THR A 320 10.45 3.61 3.97
CA THR A 320 10.09 3.73 2.55
C THR A 320 11.31 4.16 1.72
N LEU A 321 12.12 5.10 2.22
CA LEU A 321 13.37 5.50 1.56
C LEU A 321 14.41 4.39 1.45
N VAL A 322 14.61 3.65 2.53
CA VAL A 322 15.52 2.51 2.56
C VAL A 322 15.06 1.44 1.57
N LEU A 323 13.78 1.09 1.59
CA LEU A 323 13.20 0.11 0.68
C LEU A 323 13.29 0.56 -0.77
N PHE A 324 13.08 1.85 -1.04
CA PHE A 324 13.32 2.44 -2.35
C PHE A 324 14.77 2.24 -2.80
N GLY A 325 15.74 2.52 -1.93
CA GLY A 325 17.15 2.29 -2.20
C GLY A 325 17.45 0.81 -2.50
N PHE A 326 16.86 -0.11 -1.72
CA PHE A 326 16.99 -1.55 -1.96
C PHE A 326 16.41 -1.97 -3.32
N GLU A 327 15.24 -1.47 -3.71
CA GLU A 327 14.65 -1.76 -5.03
C GLU A 327 15.53 -1.26 -6.17
N VAL A 328 16.11 -0.06 -6.05
CA VAL A 328 17.04 0.49 -7.03
C VAL A 328 18.28 -0.40 -7.16
N ILE A 329 18.86 -0.82 -6.03
CA ILE A 329 20.03 -1.72 -5.99
C ILE A 329 19.68 -3.08 -6.62
N LEU A 330 18.52 -3.66 -6.27
CA LEU A 330 18.07 -4.95 -6.81
C LEU A 330 17.89 -4.87 -8.32
N GLU A 331 17.33 -3.78 -8.84
CA GLU A 331 17.18 -3.57 -10.28
C GLU A 331 18.53 -3.44 -10.97
N TRP A 332 19.50 -2.72 -10.39
CA TRP A 332 20.87 -2.66 -10.94
C TRP A 332 21.55 -4.03 -10.94
N ILE A 333 21.45 -4.80 -9.86
CA ILE A 333 22.01 -6.15 -9.79
C ILE A 333 21.32 -7.06 -10.81
N ALA A 334 20.01 -6.93 -11.01
CA ALA A 334 19.27 -7.68 -12.01
C ALA A 334 19.68 -7.30 -13.43
N ALA A 335 19.86 -6.01 -13.71
CA ALA A 335 20.36 -5.50 -14.99
C ALA A 335 21.78 -6.03 -15.28
N ALA A 336 22.70 -5.94 -14.31
CA ALA A 336 24.06 -6.46 -14.43
C ALA A 336 24.08 -7.99 -14.65
N ARG A 337 23.24 -8.75 -13.92
CA ARG A 337 23.09 -10.20 -14.13
C ARG A 337 22.53 -10.53 -15.51
N GLY A 338 21.55 -9.78 -16.00
CA GLY A 338 20.97 -9.95 -17.34
C GLY A 338 21.97 -9.67 -18.46
N ILE A 339 22.85 -8.68 -18.26
CA ILE A 339 23.99 -8.44 -19.17
C ILE A 339 24.93 -9.64 -19.14
N ARG A 340 25.38 -10.06 -17.95
CA ARG A 340 26.32 -11.17 -17.78
C ARG A 340 25.82 -12.52 -18.30
N ARG A 341 24.51 -12.78 -18.23
CA ARG A 341 23.87 -14.05 -18.65
C ARG A 341 23.35 -14.06 -20.09
N ASP A 342 23.60 -12.99 -20.86
CA ASP A 342 23.05 -12.76 -22.20
C ASP A 342 21.55 -13.05 -22.38
N VAL A 343 20.74 -12.67 -21.38
CA VAL A 343 19.28 -12.85 -21.45
C VAL A 343 18.69 -11.91 -22.51
N ARG A 344 17.91 -12.45 -23.45
CA ARG A 344 17.21 -11.69 -24.49
C ARG A 344 15.72 -12.05 -24.54
N PRO A 345 14.82 -11.09 -24.86
CA PRO A 345 15.09 -9.68 -25.16
C PRO A 345 15.46 -8.85 -23.91
N ARG A 346 16.29 -7.80 -24.08
CA ARG A 346 16.63 -6.85 -23.01
C ARG A 346 15.78 -5.58 -23.13
N GLY A 347 14.92 -5.32 -22.16
CA GLY A 347 14.25 -4.02 -22.02
C GLY A 347 15.21 -2.93 -21.52
N HIS A 348 14.82 -1.66 -21.67
CA HIS A 348 15.57 -0.54 -21.11
C HIS A 348 15.52 -0.56 -19.57
N ARG A 349 16.67 -0.79 -18.93
CA ARG A 349 16.82 -0.90 -17.47
C ARG A 349 17.84 0.08 -16.87
N GLY A 350 18.34 1.02 -17.68
CA GLY A 350 19.35 2.00 -17.28
C GLY A 350 18.74 3.37 -16.95
N GLY A 351 19.61 4.35 -16.65
CA GLY A 351 19.21 5.73 -16.43
C GLY A 351 18.26 5.92 -15.24
N ILE A 352 17.15 6.62 -15.46
CA ILE A 352 16.15 6.95 -14.44
C ILE A 352 15.21 5.78 -14.12
N TYR A 353 15.20 4.71 -14.93
CA TYR A 353 14.25 3.60 -14.78
C TYR A 353 14.29 2.93 -13.40
N PRO A 354 15.45 2.58 -12.81
CA PRO A 354 15.51 1.98 -11.47
C PRO A 354 14.91 2.90 -10.39
N LEU A 355 15.11 4.22 -10.51
CA LEU A 355 14.53 5.20 -9.60
C LEU A 355 13.01 5.26 -9.75
N MET A 356 12.49 5.30 -10.99
CA MET A 356 11.04 5.27 -11.23
C MET A 356 10.41 3.97 -10.72
N ARG A 357 11.08 2.84 -10.95
CA ARG A 357 10.63 1.53 -10.45
C ARG A 357 10.58 1.51 -8.92
N GLY A 358 11.63 1.95 -8.24
CA GLY A 358 11.64 2.06 -6.78
C GLY A 358 10.52 2.97 -6.27
N ALA A 359 10.26 4.10 -6.95
CA ALA A 359 9.19 5.01 -6.58
C ALA A 359 7.81 4.33 -6.68
N MET A 360 7.55 3.63 -7.78
CA MET A 360 6.29 2.92 -7.99
C MET A 360 6.11 1.71 -7.07
N CYS A 361 7.16 0.91 -6.85
CA CYS A 361 7.05 -0.30 -6.04
C CYS A 361 7.00 -0.02 -4.53
N VAL A 362 7.55 1.12 -4.08
CA VAL A 362 7.71 1.40 -2.65
C VAL A 362 6.87 2.59 -2.21
N PHE A 363 7.07 3.77 -2.82
CA PHE A 363 6.36 4.97 -2.38
C PHE A 363 4.88 4.87 -2.68
N VAL A 364 4.49 4.50 -3.90
CA VAL A 364 3.07 4.38 -4.27
C VAL A 364 2.39 3.29 -3.45
N ARG A 365 3.04 2.14 -3.27
CA ARG A 365 2.52 1.05 -2.43
C ARG A 365 2.28 1.50 -0.99
N ASP A 366 3.27 2.13 -0.36
CA ASP A 366 3.18 2.52 1.05
C ASP A 366 2.21 3.71 1.25
N LEU A 367 1.91 4.47 0.19
CA LEU A 367 0.97 5.60 0.20
C LEU A 367 -0.49 5.20 -0.04
N ILE A 368 -0.73 4.08 -0.74
CA ILE A 368 -2.06 3.54 -1.05
C ILE A 368 -2.72 2.86 0.17
N VAL A 369 -1.90 2.26 1.04
CA VAL A 369 -2.31 1.57 2.28
C VAL A 369 -2.65 2.55 3.38
#